data_AF-A0A212JE23-F1
#
_entry.id   AF-A0A212JE23-F1
#
_cell.length_a   1.000
_cell.length_b   1.000
_cell.length_c   1.000
_cell.angle_alpha   90.00
_cell.angle_beta   90.00
_cell.angle_gamma   90.00
#
_symmetry.space_group_name_H-M   'P 1'
#
loop_
_entity.id
_entity.type
_entity.pdbx_description
1 polymer ?
#
loop_
_entity_poly.entity_id
_entity_poly.type
_entity_poly.pdbx_seq_one_letter_code
_entity_poly.pdbx_strand_id
1 'polypeptide(L)'
;MNKKVILKNISGVYLAFCLLAGLAFFTSCEDDDKSDSSPITVTSIHLSDADDEVPDRTLNYVRLGYLIRIEGSGFTGMQKIYINGVSAYFNTTLMSDNSMIIKVPNDAPTVEATEDVRNTIRFVKKGTEYTYNFDVRSAAPSISRISHTMPQAGEEITIYGSGLYEISKVTFPGGVTVTEGIESDNEEGTYCILKVPAGITEGGAILVEGSAGATYSPAYFNFKKGLLHNFDDVNNSSWGGGLVSGNLTDVIPAAGDGPKSQGIYRSFNKDKEVIPAPAAKASFYWANSAVWPTILTNSVIPVTTETSKVAVQFDVYFEGAWNSGTIRMVIADGYGTDRYCMLYTPWLVNGKITEFENPGSWYTVTLPFSNSADFVDKTFESVLNAVNGASYKQWGPWFDNIKIDDIEPEPTNVVVYFDNLRVVPLEVPAYNEFGDE
;
A
#
# COMPACT_ATOMS: atom_id res chain seq x y z
N MET A 1 51.70 -97.67 52.72
CA MET A 1 50.41 -97.68 53.44
C MET A 1 49.93 -96.23 53.55
N ASN A 2 48.75 -95.96 53.02
CA ASN A 2 48.17 -94.64 52.72
C ASN A 2 47.63 -93.88 53.94
N LYS A 3 47.47 -92.55 53.73
CA LYS A 3 46.52 -91.54 54.28
C LYS A 3 47.27 -90.34 54.86
N LYS A 4 46.97 -89.05 54.61
CA LYS A 4 45.81 -88.32 54.07
C LYS A 4 46.26 -86.86 53.81
N VAL A 5 45.75 -86.23 52.73
CA VAL A 5 45.10 -84.88 52.60
C VAL A 5 45.87 -83.65 53.18
N ILE A 6 46.11 -82.54 52.45
CA ILE A 6 45.27 -81.32 52.26
C ILE A 6 46.15 -80.33 51.44
N LEU A 7 45.84 -79.90 50.20
CA LEU A 7 44.87 -78.88 49.72
C LEU A 7 45.49 -77.46 49.56
N LYS A 8 45.22 -76.88 48.37
CA LYS A 8 45.01 -75.45 48.05
C LYS A 8 46.22 -74.60 47.59
N ASN A 9 46.30 -74.38 46.27
CA ASN A 9 46.52 -73.06 45.66
C ASN A 9 46.28 -73.11 44.14
N ILE A 10 45.01 -73.07 43.74
CA ILE A 10 44.60 -72.80 42.35
C ILE A 10 43.53 -71.70 42.42
N SER A 11 43.94 -70.46 42.63
CA SER A 11 43.03 -69.31 42.55
C SER A 11 43.68 -68.01 42.06
N GLY A 12 44.91 -68.06 41.53
CA GLY A 12 45.64 -66.86 41.13
C GLY A 12 45.70 -66.57 39.63
N VAL A 13 45.39 -67.55 38.76
CA VAL A 13 45.76 -67.46 37.33
C VAL A 13 44.56 -67.22 36.40
N TYR A 14 43.32 -67.48 36.84
CA TYR A 14 42.13 -67.26 36.00
C TYR A 14 41.46 -65.89 36.20
N LEU A 15 41.83 -65.12 37.24
CA LEU A 15 41.23 -63.80 37.49
C LEU A 15 41.97 -62.65 36.75
N ALA A 16 43.21 -62.87 36.32
CA ALA A 16 43.99 -61.88 35.57
C ALA A 16 43.70 -61.89 34.06
N PHE A 17 43.14 -62.97 33.51
CA PHE A 17 42.82 -63.07 32.08
C PHE A 17 41.38 -62.61 31.75
N CYS A 18 40.48 -62.53 32.74
CA CYS A 18 39.12 -62.02 32.55
C CYS A 18 39.00 -60.50 32.74
N LEU A 19 40.01 -59.82 33.29
CA LEU A 19 40.00 -58.35 33.46
C LEU A 19 40.62 -57.58 32.28
N LEU A 20 41.35 -58.24 31.37
CA LEU A 20 41.96 -57.59 30.20
C LEU A 20 41.11 -57.69 28.92
N ALA A 21 40.04 -58.50 28.91
CA ALA A 21 39.16 -58.68 27.74
C ALA A 21 37.85 -57.85 27.81
N GLY A 22 37.67 -57.04 28.86
CA GLY A 22 36.47 -56.22 29.08
C GLY A 22 36.59 -54.74 28.68
N LEU A 23 37.73 -54.30 28.15
CA LEU A 23 37.99 -52.88 27.82
C LEU A 23 38.00 -52.58 26.31
N ALA A 24 37.59 -53.51 25.45
CA ALA A 24 37.64 -53.34 23.99
C ALA A 24 36.29 -53.08 23.31
N PHE A 25 35.23 -52.72 24.05
CA PHE A 25 33.90 -52.48 23.46
C PHE A 25 33.23 -51.15 23.85
N PHE A 26 34.01 -50.12 24.19
CA PHE A 26 33.53 -48.74 24.12
C PHE A 26 34.19 -48.01 22.96
N THR A 27 33.93 -48.48 21.75
CA THR A 27 33.88 -47.57 20.60
C THR A 27 32.60 -46.76 20.79
N SER A 28 32.71 -45.63 21.49
CA SER A 28 31.76 -44.54 21.31
C SER A 28 31.85 -44.15 19.83
N CYS A 29 30.78 -44.34 19.07
CA CYS A 29 30.71 -43.82 17.71
C CYS A 29 30.99 -42.30 17.76
N GLU A 30 32.15 -41.88 17.26
CA GLU A 30 32.41 -40.50 16.84
C GLU A 30 31.60 -40.23 15.56
N ASP A 31 30.27 -40.23 15.66
CA ASP A 31 29.40 -39.78 14.57
C ASP A 31 28.85 -38.36 14.83
N ASP A 32 28.80 -37.92 16.09
CA ASP A 32 28.38 -36.56 16.45
C ASP A 32 29.31 -35.50 15.84
N ASP A 33 30.64 -35.67 15.96
CA ASP A 33 31.62 -34.71 15.42
C ASP A 33 31.62 -34.63 13.88
N LYS A 34 31.17 -35.68 13.18
CA LYS A 34 31.05 -35.68 11.72
C LYS A 34 29.85 -34.87 11.23
N SER A 35 28.73 -34.92 11.96
CA SER A 35 27.53 -34.15 11.63
C SER A 35 27.71 -32.64 11.86
N ASP A 36 28.49 -32.29 12.88
CA ASP A 36 28.83 -30.91 13.27
C ASP A 36 29.66 -30.15 12.23
N SER A 37 30.29 -30.88 11.30
CA SER A 37 31.20 -30.34 10.27
C SER A 37 30.78 -30.72 8.84
N SER A 38 29.66 -31.42 8.66
CA SER A 38 29.19 -31.79 7.32
C SER A 38 28.81 -30.54 6.50
N PRO A 39 29.23 -30.45 5.22
CA PRO A 39 28.89 -29.33 4.36
C PRO A 39 27.37 -29.12 4.26
N ILE A 40 26.95 -27.86 4.29
CA ILE A 40 25.54 -27.48 4.20
C ILE A 40 25.26 -27.10 2.74
N THR A 41 24.14 -27.58 2.20
CA THR A 41 23.65 -27.14 0.89
C THR A 41 22.15 -26.84 0.98
N VAL A 42 21.70 -25.81 0.25
CA VAL A 42 20.29 -25.45 0.10
C VAL A 42 19.94 -25.62 -1.37
N THR A 43 18.89 -26.38 -1.66
CA THR A 43 18.41 -26.66 -3.02
C THR A 43 17.17 -25.85 -3.37
N SER A 44 16.26 -25.69 -2.43
CA SER A 44 15.02 -24.94 -2.61
C SER A 44 14.43 -24.48 -1.29
N ILE A 45 13.62 -23.44 -1.35
CA ILE A 45 12.86 -22.91 -0.21
C ILE A 45 11.39 -22.93 -0.62
N HIS A 46 10.53 -23.40 0.26
CA HIS A 46 9.11 -23.57 0.00
C HIS A 46 8.28 -22.85 1.06
N LEU A 47 7.14 -22.29 0.66
CA LEU A 47 6.15 -21.80 1.61
C LEU A 47 5.51 -22.98 2.33
N SER A 48 5.54 -22.95 3.66
CA SER A 48 4.92 -23.96 4.51
C SER A 48 3.64 -23.39 5.12
N ASP A 49 2.65 -23.13 4.25
CA ASP A 49 1.30 -22.71 4.64
C ASP A 49 0.29 -23.81 4.26
N ALA A 50 -0.53 -24.22 5.22
CA ALA A 50 -1.52 -25.27 5.02
C ALA A 50 -2.78 -24.75 4.30
N ASP A 51 -2.97 -23.42 4.28
CA ASP A 51 -4.11 -22.74 3.67
C ASP A 51 -3.78 -22.16 2.27
N ASP A 52 -2.55 -22.33 1.76
CA ASP A 52 -2.19 -21.97 0.37
C ASP A 52 -2.87 -22.94 -0.61
N GLU A 53 -3.36 -22.39 -1.73
CA GLU A 53 -3.95 -23.15 -2.83
C GLU A 53 -2.93 -24.09 -3.50
N VAL A 54 -1.64 -23.76 -3.41
CA VAL A 54 -0.52 -24.60 -3.87
C VAL A 54 0.26 -25.10 -2.66
N PRO A 55 0.00 -26.35 -2.22
CA PRO A 55 0.83 -26.99 -1.21
C PRO A 55 2.30 -27.01 -1.68
N ASP A 56 3.21 -26.53 -0.83
CA ASP A 56 4.66 -26.62 -1.04
C ASP A 56 5.23 -25.78 -2.19
N ARG A 57 4.65 -24.59 -2.42
CA ARG A 57 5.09 -23.58 -3.40
C ARG A 57 6.58 -23.23 -3.24
N THR A 58 7.37 -23.40 -4.29
CA THR A 58 8.79 -22.96 -4.30
C THR A 58 8.87 -21.43 -4.34
N LEU A 59 9.74 -20.86 -3.53
CA LEU A 59 9.91 -19.44 -3.33
C LEU A 59 11.23 -18.95 -3.90
N ASN A 60 11.20 -17.77 -4.53
CA ASN A 60 12.40 -17.00 -4.90
C ASN A 60 12.68 -15.84 -3.93
N TYR A 61 11.74 -15.57 -3.01
CA TYR A 61 11.84 -14.60 -1.92
C TYR A 61 10.97 -15.07 -0.74
N VAL A 62 11.19 -14.53 0.45
CA VAL A 62 10.32 -14.76 1.61
C VAL A 62 9.90 -13.46 2.26
N ARG A 63 8.73 -13.44 2.90
CA ARG A 63 8.27 -12.31 3.71
C ARG A 63 8.49 -12.56 5.19
N LEU A 64 8.65 -11.47 5.96
CA LEU A 64 8.73 -11.55 7.42
C LEU A 64 7.53 -12.32 8.00
N GLY A 65 7.79 -13.15 9.02
CA GLY A 65 6.77 -13.96 9.69
C GLY A 65 6.38 -15.26 9.01
N TYR A 66 6.77 -15.48 7.75
CA TYR A 66 6.45 -16.71 7.01
C TYR A 66 7.06 -17.94 7.68
N LEU A 67 6.32 -19.05 7.63
CA LEU A 67 6.85 -20.37 7.93
C LEU A 67 7.33 -20.97 6.62
N ILE A 68 8.62 -21.28 6.52
CA ILE A 68 9.23 -21.81 5.31
C ILE A 68 9.86 -23.17 5.58
N ARG A 69 9.79 -24.03 4.57
CA ARG A 69 10.56 -25.27 4.53
C ARG A 69 11.80 -25.05 3.66
N ILE A 70 12.95 -25.36 4.21
CA ILE A 70 14.23 -25.33 3.50
C ILE A 70 14.59 -26.77 3.18
N GLU A 71 14.85 -27.02 1.89
CA GLU A 71 15.27 -28.31 1.38
C GLU A 71 16.75 -28.27 0.98
N GLY A 72 17.47 -29.38 1.20
CA GLY A 72 18.89 -29.45 0.90
C GLY A 72 19.57 -30.66 1.53
N SER A 73 20.76 -30.45 2.09
CA SER A 73 21.52 -31.50 2.79
C SER A 73 22.46 -30.94 3.85
N GLY A 74 22.84 -31.80 4.79
CA GLY A 74 23.75 -31.45 5.87
C GLY A 74 23.12 -30.52 6.89
N PHE A 75 21.82 -30.65 7.18
CA PHE A 75 21.18 -29.85 8.24
C PHE A 75 21.33 -30.46 9.64
N THR A 76 21.69 -31.75 9.76
CA THR A 76 21.93 -32.37 11.07
C THR A 76 23.05 -31.64 11.82
N GLY A 77 22.85 -31.34 13.11
CA GLY A 77 23.81 -30.56 13.91
C GLY A 77 23.69 -29.04 13.76
N MET A 78 22.64 -28.53 13.10
CA MET A 78 22.37 -27.09 13.02
C MET A 78 22.29 -26.46 14.42
N GLN A 79 23.04 -25.38 14.65
CA GLN A 79 23.02 -24.66 15.92
C GLN A 79 22.25 -23.35 15.84
N LYS A 80 22.47 -22.58 14.76
CA LYS A 80 21.81 -21.29 14.56
C LYS A 80 21.53 -21.04 13.10
N ILE A 81 20.45 -20.32 12.84
CA ILE A 81 20.15 -19.74 11.53
C ILE A 81 19.94 -18.26 11.75
N TYR A 82 20.49 -17.46 10.84
CA TYR A 82 20.31 -16.02 10.81
C TYR A 82 19.68 -15.62 9.48
N ILE A 83 18.63 -14.81 9.52
CA ILE A 83 18.02 -14.19 8.35
C ILE A 83 18.26 -12.69 8.47
N ASN A 84 18.92 -12.10 7.49
CA ASN A 84 19.36 -10.70 7.52
C ASN A 84 20.08 -10.33 8.84
N GLY A 85 20.92 -11.25 9.34
CA GLY A 85 21.69 -11.06 10.58
C GLY A 85 20.90 -11.33 11.88
N VAL A 86 19.58 -11.52 11.83
CA VAL A 86 18.74 -11.80 13.01
C VAL A 86 18.50 -13.29 13.17
N SER A 87 18.62 -13.79 14.41
CA SER A 87 18.46 -15.22 14.72
C SER A 87 17.03 -15.70 14.42
N ALA A 88 16.91 -16.69 13.54
CA ALA A 88 15.66 -17.37 13.25
C ALA A 88 15.45 -18.59 14.16
N TYR A 89 14.22 -18.77 14.62
CA TYR A 89 13.83 -19.97 15.36
C TYR A 89 13.56 -21.12 14.40
N PHE A 90 14.05 -22.30 14.76
CA PHE A 90 13.72 -23.56 14.11
C PHE A 90 13.48 -24.63 15.16
N ASN A 91 12.56 -25.55 14.87
CA ASN A 91 12.27 -26.66 15.76
C ASN A 91 13.13 -27.88 15.35
N THR A 92 14.07 -28.26 16.21
CA THR A 92 14.97 -29.40 15.97
C THR A 92 14.23 -30.73 15.81
N THR A 93 13.00 -30.86 16.35
CA THR A 93 12.20 -32.08 16.17
C THR A 93 11.58 -32.21 14.78
N LEU A 94 11.46 -31.10 14.06
CA LEU A 94 10.94 -31.03 12.69
C LEU A 94 12.08 -30.90 11.66
N MET A 95 13.31 -31.16 12.09
CA MET A 95 14.51 -31.13 11.27
C MET A 95 14.97 -32.55 10.97
N SER A 96 15.29 -32.78 9.71
CA SER A 96 16.04 -33.93 9.20
C SER A 96 17.31 -33.42 8.52
N ASP A 97 18.17 -34.32 8.05
CA ASP A 97 19.38 -33.87 7.35
C ASP A 97 19.10 -33.11 6.04
N ASN A 98 17.93 -33.35 5.44
CA ASN A 98 17.58 -32.86 4.10
C ASN A 98 16.46 -31.82 4.09
N SER A 99 15.80 -31.61 5.23
CA SER A 99 14.66 -30.71 5.32
C SER A 99 14.55 -30.12 6.72
N MET A 100 14.27 -28.83 6.78
CA MET A 100 13.95 -28.15 8.02
C MET A 100 12.88 -27.08 7.83
N ILE A 101 12.08 -26.87 8.88
CA ILE A 101 11.08 -25.81 8.91
C ILE A 101 11.57 -24.71 9.84
N ILE A 102 11.56 -23.48 9.33
CA ILE A 102 11.98 -22.30 10.08
C ILE A 102 10.93 -21.21 9.97
N LYS A 103 10.81 -20.39 11.01
CA LYS A 103 9.99 -19.18 10.97
C LYS A 103 10.88 -17.98 10.69
N VAL A 104 10.54 -17.21 9.66
CA VAL A 104 11.22 -15.95 9.37
C VAL A 104 10.92 -14.96 10.50
N PRO A 105 11.94 -14.36 11.15
CA PRO A 105 11.72 -13.39 12.21
C PRO A 105 10.87 -12.21 11.72
N ASN A 106 9.97 -11.71 12.56
CA ASN A 106 9.17 -10.52 12.24
C ASN A 106 9.97 -9.22 12.35
N ASP A 107 11.08 -9.26 13.08
CA ASP A 107 11.98 -8.16 13.41
C ASP A 107 13.31 -8.25 12.62
N ALA A 108 13.41 -9.17 11.66
CA ALA A 108 14.57 -9.19 10.76
C ALA A 108 14.54 -7.91 9.90
N PRO A 109 15.68 -7.19 9.81
CA PRO A 109 15.72 -5.97 9.03
C PRO A 109 15.60 -6.28 7.54
N THR A 110 15.07 -5.35 6.74
CA THR A 110 14.90 -5.53 5.30
C THR A 110 15.73 -4.55 4.49
N VAL A 111 15.25 -3.32 4.32
CA VAL A 111 15.93 -2.24 3.58
C VAL A 111 17.08 -1.66 4.39
N GLU A 112 16.89 -1.61 5.71
CA GLU A 112 17.83 -1.13 6.72
C GLU A 112 18.93 -2.13 7.08
N ALA A 113 18.87 -3.36 6.56
CA ALA A 113 19.91 -4.37 6.77
C ALA A 113 21.22 -3.94 6.11
N THR A 114 22.36 -4.19 6.78
CA THR A 114 23.68 -3.92 6.20
C THR A 114 23.95 -4.84 5.01
N GLU A 115 24.68 -4.34 4.00
CA GLU A 115 24.91 -5.04 2.73
C GLU A 115 25.51 -6.45 2.90
N ASP A 116 26.30 -6.69 3.95
CA ASP A 116 26.96 -7.97 4.21
C ASP A 116 26.01 -9.07 4.70
N VAL A 117 24.84 -8.70 5.23
CA VAL A 117 23.84 -9.66 5.72
C VAL A 117 22.50 -9.56 4.99
N ARG A 118 22.24 -8.47 4.27
CA ARG A 118 20.97 -8.23 3.57
C ARG A 118 20.69 -9.30 2.51
N ASN A 119 19.45 -9.79 2.48
CA ASN A 119 19.00 -10.86 1.60
C ASN A 119 19.85 -12.13 1.73
N THR A 120 20.13 -12.53 2.97
CA THR A 120 20.87 -13.76 3.25
C THR A 120 20.22 -14.62 4.33
N ILE A 121 20.39 -15.93 4.18
CA ILE A 121 20.12 -16.93 5.21
C ILE A 121 21.46 -17.59 5.55
N ARG A 122 21.97 -17.33 6.76
CA ARG A 122 23.24 -17.88 7.25
C ARG A 122 23.00 -19.01 8.24
N PHE A 123 23.52 -20.18 7.91
CA PHE A 123 23.46 -21.41 8.67
C PHE A 123 24.76 -21.62 9.42
N VAL A 124 24.67 -21.95 10.72
CA VAL A 124 25.83 -22.09 11.59
C VAL A 124 25.76 -23.41 12.34
N LYS A 125 26.83 -24.20 12.19
CA LYS A 125 27.17 -25.37 13.01
C LYS A 125 28.44 -25.10 13.80
N LYS A 126 28.83 -26.06 14.65
CA LYS A 126 30.09 -26.02 15.42
C LYS A 126 31.32 -25.93 14.53
N GLY A 127 31.35 -26.68 13.41
CA GLY A 127 32.53 -26.84 12.56
C GLY A 127 32.43 -26.19 11.18
N THR A 128 31.27 -25.66 10.79
CA THR A 128 31.07 -25.05 9.47
C THR A 128 29.95 -24.00 9.49
N GLU A 129 30.05 -23.07 8.53
CA GLU A 129 29.03 -22.05 8.26
C GLU A 129 28.71 -22.05 6.77
N TYR A 130 27.49 -21.69 6.40
CA TYR A 130 27.07 -21.52 5.01
C TYR A 130 26.12 -20.34 4.89
N THR A 131 26.31 -19.50 3.88
CA THR A 131 25.43 -18.35 3.61
C THR A 131 24.77 -18.56 2.26
N TYR A 132 23.44 -18.51 2.26
CA TYR A 132 22.61 -18.62 1.08
C TYR A 132 21.99 -17.25 0.76
N ASN A 133 22.18 -16.76 -0.45
CA ASN A 133 21.57 -15.50 -0.89
C ASN A 133 20.10 -15.76 -1.24
N PHE A 134 19.19 -15.03 -0.61
CA PHE A 134 17.76 -15.18 -0.78
C PHE A 134 17.04 -13.89 -0.41
N ASP A 135 16.15 -13.42 -1.28
CA ASP A 135 15.44 -12.17 -1.08
C ASP A 135 14.52 -12.25 0.15
N VAL A 136 14.65 -11.27 1.06
CA VAL A 136 13.81 -11.15 2.26
C VAL A 136 13.08 -9.83 2.20
N ARG A 137 11.75 -9.89 2.19
CA ARG A 137 10.87 -8.74 2.00
C ARG A 137 10.04 -8.46 3.25
N SER A 138 9.66 -7.21 3.42
CA SER A 138 8.64 -6.80 4.41
C SER A 138 7.24 -7.23 3.94
N ALA A 139 6.18 -6.66 4.49
CA ALA A 139 4.81 -6.88 4.00
C ALA A 139 4.67 -6.38 2.54
N ALA A 140 3.69 -6.92 1.80
CA ALA A 140 3.40 -6.45 0.45
C ALA A 140 3.04 -4.95 0.48
N PRO A 141 3.51 -4.16 -0.52
CA PRO A 141 3.21 -2.75 -0.54
C PRO A 141 1.73 -2.49 -0.84
N SER A 142 1.24 -1.33 -0.43
CA SER A 142 -0.10 -0.85 -0.77
C SER A 142 -0.05 0.63 -1.16
N ILE A 143 -0.94 1.05 -2.07
CA ILE A 143 -1.11 2.46 -2.44
C ILE A 143 -2.43 2.96 -1.88
N SER A 144 -2.38 4.03 -1.07
CA SER A 144 -3.54 4.64 -0.46
C SER A 144 -4.08 5.81 -1.28
N ARG A 145 -3.21 6.66 -1.84
CA ARG A 145 -3.59 7.79 -2.70
C ARG A 145 -2.45 8.25 -3.60
N ILE A 146 -2.81 8.96 -4.66
CA ILE A 146 -1.88 9.73 -5.51
C ILE A 146 -2.16 11.22 -5.27
N SER A 147 -1.13 12.05 -5.15
CA SER A 147 -1.27 13.50 -4.88
C SER A 147 -2.16 14.20 -5.92
N HIS A 148 -2.01 13.84 -7.19
CA HIS A 148 -2.82 14.36 -8.29
C HIS A 148 -3.05 13.27 -9.35
N THR A 149 -4.29 13.06 -9.78
CA THR A 149 -4.64 11.96 -10.71
C THR A 149 -4.79 12.39 -12.16
N MET A 150 -4.73 13.68 -12.49
CA MET A 150 -4.64 14.16 -13.89
C MET A 150 -3.51 15.16 -14.14
N PRO A 151 -2.27 14.89 -13.69
CA PRO A 151 -1.13 15.81 -13.89
C PRO A 151 -0.72 15.88 -15.37
N GLN A 152 -0.04 16.96 -15.75
CA GLN A 152 0.63 17.12 -17.03
C GLN A 152 2.01 16.45 -17.02
N ALA A 153 2.52 16.11 -18.21
CA ALA A 153 3.84 15.51 -18.33
C ALA A 153 4.93 16.45 -17.80
N GLY A 154 5.87 15.88 -17.04
CA GLY A 154 6.96 16.60 -16.39
C GLY A 154 6.63 17.16 -15.00
N GLU A 155 5.35 17.19 -14.62
CA GLU A 155 4.94 17.56 -13.26
C GLU A 155 5.29 16.44 -12.26
N GLU A 156 5.65 16.82 -11.05
CA GLU A 156 5.98 15.92 -9.96
C GLU A 156 4.73 15.49 -9.20
N ILE A 157 4.60 14.20 -8.93
CA ILE A 157 3.54 13.63 -8.10
C ILE A 157 4.13 12.79 -6.97
N THR A 158 3.36 12.68 -5.89
CA THR A 158 3.65 11.79 -4.77
C THR A 158 2.61 10.66 -4.76
N ILE A 159 3.07 9.42 -4.72
CA ILE A 159 2.25 8.24 -4.50
C ILE A 159 2.43 7.86 -3.03
N TYR A 160 1.34 7.83 -2.28
CA TYR A 160 1.32 7.52 -0.85
C TYR A 160 0.81 6.10 -0.60
N GLY A 161 1.28 5.48 0.47
CA GLY A 161 1.00 4.08 0.72
C GLY A 161 1.71 3.53 1.95
N SER A 162 2.01 2.23 1.89
CA SER A 162 2.82 1.52 2.87
C SER A 162 3.75 0.56 2.14
N GLY A 163 4.94 0.33 2.67
CA GLY A 163 5.89 -0.61 2.05
C GLY A 163 6.53 -0.10 0.75
N LEU A 164 6.47 1.21 0.48
CA LEU A 164 6.98 1.85 -0.72
C LEU A 164 8.50 2.09 -0.64
N TYR A 165 9.25 1.02 -0.39
CA TYR A 165 10.70 1.06 -0.24
C TYR A 165 11.42 0.78 -1.56
N GLU A 166 12.49 1.54 -1.82
CA GLU A 166 13.39 1.37 -2.96
C GLU A 166 12.64 1.12 -4.27
N ILE A 167 11.65 1.98 -4.56
CA ILE A 167 10.87 1.87 -5.79
C ILE A 167 11.81 2.04 -6.98
N SER A 168 11.87 1.00 -7.80
CA SER A 168 12.78 0.90 -8.95
C SER A 168 12.04 1.11 -10.28
N LYS A 169 10.73 0.90 -10.30
CA LYS A 169 9.91 1.04 -11.49
C LYS A 169 8.49 1.45 -11.16
N VAL A 170 7.96 2.37 -11.96
CA VAL A 170 6.56 2.77 -11.95
C VAL A 170 6.02 2.65 -13.37
N THR A 171 4.92 1.91 -13.53
CA THR A 171 4.24 1.73 -14.82
C THR A 171 2.89 2.44 -14.79
N PHE A 172 2.72 3.43 -15.66
CA PHE A 172 1.48 4.19 -15.85
C PHE A 172 0.52 3.48 -16.81
N PRO A 173 -0.77 3.85 -16.82
CA PRO A 173 -1.74 3.32 -17.78
C PRO A 173 -1.25 3.40 -19.22
N GLY A 174 -1.51 2.35 -20.01
CA GLY A 174 -0.97 2.20 -21.37
C GLY A 174 0.47 1.68 -21.44
N GLY A 175 1.07 1.28 -20.31
CA GLY A 175 2.38 0.63 -20.27
C GLY A 175 3.57 1.58 -20.32
N VAL A 176 3.37 2.87 -20.03
CA VAL A 176 4.45 3.88 -19.98
C VAL A 176 5.22 3.73 -18.68
N THR A 177 6.53 3.45 -18.75
CA THR A 177 7.35 3.14 -17.57
C THR A 177 8.34 4.25 -17.21
N VAL A 178 8.56 4.44 -15.91
CA VAL A 178 9.64 5.26 -15.33
C VAL A 178 10.52 4.36 -14.47
N THR A 179 11.84 4.46 -14.62
CA THR A 179 12.84 3.68 -13.86
C THR A 179 13.96 4.54 -13.27
N GLU A 180 13.91 5.85 -13.48
CA GLU A 180 14.90 6.82 -13.01
C GLU A 180 14.19 8.02 -12.39
N GLY A 181 14.87 8.71 -11.46
CA GLY A 181 14.30 9.91 -10.80
C GLY A 181 13.12 9.61 -9.88
N ILE A 182 13.02 8.37 -9.39
CA ILE A 182 12.04 7.97 -8.38
C ILE A 182 12.71 8.10 -7.01
N GLU A 183 12.15 8.94 -6.16
CA GLU A 183 12.56 9.08 -4.75
C GLU A 183 11.58 8.27 -3.89
N SER A 184 12.11 7.42 -3.00
CA SER A 184 11.30 6.57 -2.13
C SER A 184 11.58 6.91 -0.68
N ASP A 185 10.55 6.83 0.16
CA ASP A 185 10.68 6.87 1.60
C ASP A 185 11.31 5.56 2.10
N ASN A 186 12.64 5.50 2.10
CA ASN A 186 13.36 4.29 2.49
C ASN A 186 13.43 4.11 4.02
N GLU A 187 12.91 5.06 4.80
CA GLU A 187 12.85 5.00 6.27
C GLU A 187 11.52 4.38 6.74
N GLU A 188 10.39 4.92 6.26
CA GLU A 188 9.05 4.50 6.73
C GLU A 188 8.18 3.85 5.63
N GLY A 189 8.62 3.92 4.37
CA GLY A 189 7.92 3.29 3.23
C GLY A 189 6.55 3.90 2.95
N THR A 190 6.33 5.16 3.30
CA THR A 190 5.01 5.81 3.25
C THR A 190 4.72 6.52 1.94
N TYR A 191 5.73 6.81 1.13
CA TYR A 191 5.56 7.46 -0.17
C TYR A 191 6.68 7.15 -1.18
N CYS A 192 6.40 7.43 -2.44
CA CYS A 192 7.42 7.70 -3.45
C CYS A 192 7.05 8.92 -4.30
N ILE A 193 8.05 9.64 -4.80
CA ILE A 193 7.94 10.87 -5.59
C ILE A 193 8.58 10.63 -6.96
N LEU A 194 7.93 11.09 -8.01
CA LEU A 194 8.45 11.00 -9.38
C LEU A 194 7.83 12.04 -10.29
N LYS A 195 8.51 12.31 -11.41
CA LYS A 195 7.96 13.10 -12.52
C LYS A 195 7.10 12.24 -13.45
N VAL A 196 5.94 12.77 -13.82
CA VAL A 196 5.00 12.12 -14.72
C VAL A 196 5.59 12.06 -16.12
N PRO A 197 5.68 10.88 -16.76
CA PRO A 197 6.24 10.77 -18.10
C PRO A 197 5.30 11.33 -19.17
N ALA A 198 5.85 11.71 -20.31
CA ALA A 198 5.04 12.01 -21.49
C ALA A 198 4.42 10.73 -22.09
N GLY A 199 3.37 10.89 -22.89
CA GLY A 199 2.79 9.78 -23.68
C GLY A 199 1.69 8.97 -22.98
N ILE A 200 1.27 9.36 -21.77
CA ILE A 200 0.12 8.73 -21.10
C ILE A 200 -1.18 9.18 -21.79
N THR A 201 -1.78 8.28 -22.56
CA THR A 201 -3.07 8.52 -23.24
C THR A 201 -4.24 7.77 -22.62
N GLU A 202 -3.95 6.73 -21.84
CA GLU A 202 -4.96 5.88 -21.20
C GLU A 202 -5.18 6.29 -19.74
N GLY A 203 -6.31 5.87 -19.17
CA GLY A 203 -6.60 6.01 -17.75
C GLY A 203 -6.75 4.64 -17.09
N GLY A 204 -6.34 4.51 -15.83
CA GLY A 204 -6.33 3.24 -15.10
C GLY A 204 -5.48 3.28 -13.84
N ALA A 205 -5.01 2.11 -13.41
CA ALA A 205 -4.13 1.97 -12.26
C ALA A 205 -2.66 2.24 -12.63
N ILE A 206 -1.89 2.76 -11.68
CA ILE A 206 -0.42 2.76 -11.72
C ILE A 206 0.06 1.47 -11.04
N LEU A 207 1.07 0.82 -11.60
CA LEU A 207 1.81 -0.26 -10.94
C LEU A 207 3.13 0.29 -10.39
N VAL A 208 3.40 0.03 -9.12
CA VAL A 208 4.65 0.41 -8.44
C VAL A 208 5.41 -0.85 -8.06
N GLU A 209 6.71 -0.91 -8.36
CA GLU A 209 7.59 -2.06 -8.11
C GLU A 209 8.82 -1.61 -7.29
N GLY A 210 9.04 -2.23 -6.13
CA GLY A 210 10.14 -1.93 -5.21
C GLY A 210 10.64 -3.16 -4.45
N SER A 211 11.47 -2.95 -3.44
CA SER A 211 12.10 -4.07 -2.69
C SER A 211 11.11 -4.92 -1.90
N ALA A 212 9.98 -4.33 -1.48
CA ALA A 212 8.89 -5.05 -0.82
C ALA A 212 8.00 -5.85 -1.78
N GLY A 213 8.19 -5.75 -3.10
CA GLY A 213 7.32 -6.33 -4.13
C GLY A 213 6.64 -5.25 -4.96
N ALA A 214 5.45 -5.54 -5.48
CA ALA A 214 4.73 -4.60 -6.33
C ALA A 214 3.25 -4.54 -5.98
N THR A 215 2.61 -3.42 -6.35
CA THR A 215 1.20 -3.16 -6.02
C THR A 215 0.59 -2.17 -7.01
N TYR A 216 -0.71 -2.29 -7.22
CA TYR A 216 -1.48 -1.35 -8.05
C TYR A 216 -2.09 -0.25 -7.20
N SER A 217 -2.23 0.94 -7.80
CA SER A 217 -3.13 1.97 -7.29
C SER A 217 -4.58 1.61 -7.61
N PRO A 218 -5.56 2.29 -6.99
CA PRO A 218 -6.91 2.35 -7.55
C PRO A 218 -6.89 2.81 -9.02
N ALA A 219 -7.83 2.33 -9.84
CA ALA A 219 -7.86 2.55 -11.28
C ALA A 219 -8.33 3.95 -11.73
N TYR A 220 -7.94 5.00 -11.00
CA TYR A 220 -8.42 6.38 -11.17
C TYR A 220 -7.42 7.35 -11.85
N PHE A 221 -6.22 6.91 -12.21
CA PHE A 221 -5.20 7.80 -12.76
C PHE A 221 -5.52 8.12 -14.22
N ASN A 222 -5.43 9.38 -14.60
CA ASN A 222 -5.76 9.94 -15.92
C ASN A 222 -7.15 9.49 -16.44
N PHE A 223 -8.13 9.34 -15.55
CA PHE A 223 -9.46 8.78 -15.88
C PHE A 223 -10.38 9.79 -16.59
N LYS A 224 -9.99 10.23 -17.79
CA LYS A 224 -10.75 11.21 -18.60
C LYS A 224 -12.12 10.71 -19.06
N LYS A 225 -12.34 9.38 -19.10
CA LYS A 225 -13.64 8.77 -19.45
C LYS A 225 -14.75 9.14 -18.46
N GLY A 226 -14.39 9.48 -17.23
CA GLY A 226 -15.32 9.93 -16.20
C GLY A 226 -15.38 11.44 -16.02
N LEU A 227 -14.72 12.23 -16.89
CA LEU A 227 -14.70 13.68 -16.81
C LEU A 227 -16.07 14.24 -17.22
N LEU A 228 -16.64 15.09 -16.35
CA LEU A 228 -18.01 15.58 -16.49
C LEU A 228 -18.08 17.10 -16.61
N HIS A 229 -17.05 17.82 -16.12
CA HIS A 229 -16.93 19.27 -16.22
C HIS A 229 -15.48 19.71 -15.96
N ASN A 230 -14.93 20.56 -16.82
CA ASN A 230 -13.56 21.11 -16.70
C ASN A 230 -13.45 22.59 -17.05
N PHE A 231 -14.57 23.31 -17.20
CA PHE A 231 -14.62 24.73 -17.58
C PHE A 231 -14.05 25.10 -18.96
N ASP A 232 -13.42 24.17 -19.67
CA ASP A 232 -12.85 24.34 -21.00
C ASP A 232 -13.78 23.80 -22.10
N ASP A 233 -13.72 22.50 -22.37
CA ASP A 233 -14.34 21.82 -23.50
C ASP A 233 -15.33 20.70 -23.10
N VAL A 234 -15.49 20.43 -21.80
CA VAL A 234 -16.38 19.37 -21.29
C VAL A 234 -17.60 19.94 -20.56
N ASN A 235 -18.79 19.83 -21.19
CA ASN A 235 -20.11 20.05 -20.59
C ASN A 235 -20.20 21.32 -19.69
N ASN A 236 -19.91 22.48 -20.29
CA ASN A 236 -19.82 23.75 -19.56
C ASN A 236 -21.14 24.50 -19.38
N SER A 237 -22.27 23.80 -19.51
CA SER A 237 -23.57 24.32 -19.06
C SER A 237 -23.60 24.33 -17.54
N SER A 238 -23.45 25.51 -16.96
CA SER A 238 -23.29 25.69 -15.52
C SER A 238 -23.75 27.07 -15.05
N TRP A 239 -23.90 27.20 -13.74
CA TRP A 239 -24.08 28.48 -13.08
C TRP A 239 -23.53 28.41 -11.65
N GLY A 240 -23.29 29.56 -11.03
CA GLY A 240 -22.82 29.63 -9.66
C GLY A 240 -23.33 30.88 -8.97
N GLY A 241 -23.07 30.98 -7.67
CA GLY A 241 -23.44 32.14 -6.87
C GLY A 241 -22.64 32.24 -5.58
N GLY A 242 -22.94 33.29 -4.81
CA GLY A 242 -22.12 33.68 -3.66
C GLY A 242 -20.76 34.21 -4.12
N LEU A 243 -19.70 33.83 -3.41
CA LEU A 243 -18.32 34.30 -3.65
C LEU A 243 -17.58 33.57 -4.78
N VAL A 244 -18.24 32.65 -5.50
CA VAL A 244 -17.58 31.91 -6.57
C VAL A 244 -17.08 32.88 -7.66
N SER A 245 -15.82 32.76 -8.06
CA SER A 245 -15.20 33.62 -9.07
C SER A 245 -15.88 33.48 -10.42
N GLY A 246 -15.57 34.36 -11.38
CA GLY A 246 -15.65 34.07 -12.82
C GLY A 246 -14.55 33.11 -13.30
N ASN A 247 -14.43 32.91 -14.61
CA ASN A 247 -13.35 32.10 -15.21
C ASN A 247 -11.97 32.71 -14.88
N LEU A 248 -11.04 31.85 -14.48
CA LEU A 248 -9.64 32.18 -14.22
C LEU A 248 -8.76 31.34 -15.17
N THR A 249 -7.62 31.89 -15.57
CA THR A 249 -6.73 31.27 -16.58
C THR A 249 -5.24 31.41 -16.24
N ASP A 250 -4.91 31.98 -15.08
CA ASP A 250 -3.52 32.12 -14.68
C ASP A 250 -2.93 30.74 -14.38
N VAL A 251 -1.64 30.54 -14.69
CA VAL A 251 -0.94 29.30 -14.33
C VAL A 251 -0.54 29.40 -12.86
N ILE A 252 -1.24 28.65 -12.00
CA ILE A 252 -1.01 28.60 -10.55
C ILE A 252 -0.76 27.15 -10.10
N PRO A 253 0.17 26.90 -9.16
CA PRO A 253 1.20 27.83 -8.70
C PRO A 253 2.16 28.22 -9.85
N ALA A 254 2.67 29.45 -9.82
CA ALA A 254 3.57 29.94 -10.86
C ALA A 254 4.96 29.26 -10.82
N ALA A 255 5.38 28.80 -9.64
CA ALA A 255 6.66 28.15 -9.38
C ALA A 255 6.45 26.74 -8.80
N GLY A 256 7.53 25.97 -8.75
CA GLY A 256 7.51 24.57 -8.33
C GLY A 256 7.29 23.61 -9.49
N ASP A 257 7.62 22.35 -9.21
CA ASP A 257 7.57 21.24 -10.15
C ASP A 257 6.27 20.42 -10.03
N GLY A 258 5.48 20.65 -8.98
CA GLY A 258 4.20 19.97 -8.79
C GLY A 258 3.09 20.45 -9.74
N PRO A 259 1.88 19.85 -9.64
CA PRO A 259 0.80 20.09 -10.59
C PRO A 259 0.28 21.53 -10.59
N LYS A 260 0.00 22.04 -11.79
CA LYS A 260 -0.48 23.40 -12.03
C LYS A 260 -1.91 23.40 -12.56
N SER A 261 -2.53 24.58 -12.59
CA SER A 261 -3.84 24.79 -13.19
C SER A 261 -3.82 24.41 -14.67
N GLN A 262 -4.93 23.87 -15.14
CA GLN A 262 -5.07 23.37 -16.50
C GLN A 262 -6.23 24.11 -17.16
N GLY A 263 -5.94 24.96 -18.15
CA GLY A 263 -6.97 25.73 -18.83
C GLY A 263 -7.74 26.66 -17.88
N ILE A 264 -9.06 26.63 -17.99
CA ILE A 264 -9.97 27.45 -17.19
C ILE A 264 -10.29 26.73 -15.87
N TYR A 265 -10.25 27.48 -14.78
CA TYR A 265 -10.70 27.00 -13.47
C TYR A 265 -11.51 28.08 -12.74
N ARG A 266 -12.04 27.73 -11.56
CA ARG A 266 -12.83 28.64 -10.70
C ARG A 266 -12.29 28.63 -9.28
N SER A 267 -12.73 29.61 -8.48
CA SER A 267 -12.41 29.74 -7.07
C SER A 267 -13.67 29.94 -6.25
N PHE A 268 -13.70 29.42 -5.04
CA PHE A 268 -14.76 29.67 -4.06
C PHE A 268 -14.68 31.05 -3.41
N ASN A 269 -13.52 31.71 -3.43
CA ASN A 269 -13.26 32.97 -2.72
C ASN A 269 -12.03 33.73 -3.27
N LYS A 270 -11.96 33.98 -4.58
CA LYS A 270 -10.73 34.53 -5.22
C LYS A 270 -10.26 35.84 -4.59
N ASP A 271 -11.20 36.65 -4.11
CA ASP A 271 -10.95 38.01 -3.62
C ASP A 271 -10.58 38.04 -2.12
N LYS A 272 -10.37 36.86 -1.50
CA LYS A 272 -9.98 36.72 -0.09
C LYS A 272 -10.97 37.41 0.87
N GLU A 273 -12.26 37.36 0.53
CA GLU A 273 -13.30 37.91 1.39
C GLU A 273 -13.39 37.11 2.69
N VAL A 274 -13.75 37.78 3.78
CA VAL A 274 -13.98 37.12 5.07
C VAL A 274 -15.35 36.45 5.03
N ILE A 275 -15.35 35.12 5.02
CA ILE A 275 -16.53 34.28 5.13
C ILE A 275 -16.92 34.22 6.62
N PRO A 276 -18.12 34.68 7.02
CA PRO A 276 -18.52 34.71 8.42
C PRO A 276 -18.80 33.30 8.98
N ALA A 277 -18.90 33.20 10.30
CA ALA A 277 -19.26 31.99 11.02
C ALA A 277 -20.60 32.19 11.76
N PRO A 278 -21.69 31.49 11.39
CA PRO A 278 -21.83 30.55 10.27
C PRO A 278 -22.14 31.26 8.94
N ALA A 279 -21.73 30.63 7.83
CA ALA A 279 -22.15 30.96 6.48
C ALA A 279 -22.43 29.68 5.67
N ALA A 280 -23.69 29.25 5.62
CA ALA A 280 -24.09 28.18 4.72
C ALA A 280 -24.07 28.68 3.27
N LYS A 281 -23.57 27.84 2.37
CA LYS A 281 -23.52 28.09 0.92
C LYS A 281 -22.89 29.45 0.59
N ALA A 282 -21.76 29.75 1.24
CA ALA A 282 -21.03 31.01 1.07
C ALA A 282 -20.62 31.23 -0.40
N SER A 283 -20.27 30.14 -1.08
CA SER A 283 -20.18 30.08 -2.54
C SER A 283 -20.60 28.70 -3.04
N PHE A 284 -21.11 28.65 -4.27
CA PHE A 284 -21.56 27.39 -4.86
C PHE A 284 -21.44 27.39 -6.36
N TYR A 285 -21.22 26.20 -6.91
CA TYR A 285 -21.15 25.98 -8.34
C TYR A 285 -21.97 24.75 -8.75
N TRP A 286 -22.69 24.89 -9.85
CA TRP A 286 -23.57 23.89 -10.41
C TRP A 286 -23.22 23.59 -11.85
N ALA A 287 -22.78 22.35 -12.10
CA ALA A 287 -22.63 21.78 -13.42
C ALA A 287 -23.88 20.96 -13.80
N ASN A 288 -24.15 20.85 -15.09
CA ASN A 288 -25.25 20.05 -15.61
C ASN A 288 -25.03 18.55 -15.33
N SER A 289 -25.93 17.91 -14.57
CA SER A 289 -25.86 16.48 -14.26
C SER A 289 -26.63 15.58 -15.25
N ALA A 290 -27.40 16.15 -16.18
CA ALA A 290 -28.15 15.38 -17.17
C ALA A 290 -27.26 14.53 -18.10
N VAL A 291 -25.97 14.87 -18.20
CA VAL A 291 -24.99 14.13 -19.01
C VAL A 291 -24.47 12.86 -18.35
N TRP A 292 -24.69 12.68 -17.04
CA TRP A 292 -24.13 11.57 -16.27
C TRP A 292 -24.46 10.21 -16.90
N PRO A 293 -25.73 9.86 -17.21
CA PRO A 293 -26.04 8.54 -17.77
C PRO A 293 -25.44 8.30 -19.16
N THR A 294 -25.18 9.37 -19.92
CA THR A 294 -24.59 9.28 -21.27
C THR A 294 -23.07 9.15 -21.25
N ILE A 295 -22.40 9.73 -20.24
CA ILE A 295 -20.94 9.67 -20.10
C ILE A 295 -20.55 8.44 -19.26
N LEU A 296 -21.21 8.25 -18.12
CA LEU A 296 -20.95 7.17 -17.15
C LEU A 296 -21.76 5.93 -17.50
N THR A 297 -21.55 5.42 -18.71
CA THR A 297 -22.19 4.18 -19.17
C THR A 297 -21.63 2.96 -18.42
N ASN A 298 -22.32 1.82 -18.53
CA ASN A 298 -21.91 0.57 -17.87
C ASN A 298 -20.51 0.07 -18.29
N SER A 299 -19.98 0.49 -19.43
CA SER A 299 -18.61 0.16 -19.87
C SER A 299 -17.55 1.12 -19.30
N VAL A 300 -17.96 2.27 -18.78
CA VAL A 300 -17.08 3.23 -18.09
C VAL A 300 -17.05 2.90 -16.61
N ILE A 301 -18.22 2.80 -15.98
CA ILE A 301 -18.39 2.35 -14.59
C ILE A 301 -19.63 1.46 -14.53
N PRO A 302 -19.50 0.16 -14.20
CA PRO A 302 -20.64 -0.73 -14.07
C PRO A 302 -21.64 -0.22 -13.02
N VAL A 303 -22.93 -0.33 -13.33
CA VAL A 303 -23.99 0.12 -12.39
C VAL A 303 -24.01 -0.72 -11.10
N THR A 304 -23.46 -1.93 -11.14
CA THR A 304 -23.33 -2.84 -10.00
C THR A 304 -22.14 -2.52 -9.09
N THR A 305 -21.25 -1.60 -9.47
CA THR A 305 -20.10 -1.23 -8.64
C THR A 305 -20.56 -0.66 -7.31
N GLU A 306 -20.02 -1.18 -6.20
CA GLU A 306 -20.32 -0.70 -4.85
C GLU A 306 -19.92 0.77 -4.70
N THR A 307 -20.70 1.56 -3.96
CA THR A 307 -20.44 3.00 -3.74
C THR A 307 -19.17 3.28 -2.96
N SER A 308 -18.61 2.28 -2.27
CA SER A 308 -17.27 2.31 -1.66
C SER A 308 -16.15 2.19 -2.70
N LYS A 309 -16.46 1.67 -3.89
CA LYS A 309 -15.53 1.43 -5.00
C LYS A 309 -15.70 2.38 -6.17
N VAL A 310 -16.45 3.47 -5.99
CA VAL A 310 -16.63 4.54 -6.97
C VAL A 310 -16.70 5.89 -6.25
N ALA A 311 -16.07 6.92 -6.81
CA ALA A 311 -15.93 8.22 -6.18
C ALA A 311 -16.15 9.37 -7.15
N VAL A 312 -16.48 10.54 -6.59
CA VAL A 312 -16.23 11.82 -7.25
C VAL A 312 -14.78 12.22 -7.00
N GLN A 313 -14.11 12.69 -8.06
CA GLN A 313 -12.85 13.42 -7.96
C GLN A 313 -13.00 14.83 -8.52
N PHE A 314 -12.20 15.73 -7.98
CA PHE A 314 -11.97 17.07 -8.50
C PHE A 314 -10.60 17.53 -8.00
N ASP A 315 -9.97 18.40 -8.76
CA ASP A 315 -8.65 18.92 -8.42
C ASP A 315 -8.83 20.26 -7.72
N VAL A 316 -8.01 20.51 -6.70
CA VAL A 316 -8.04 21.75 -5.94
C VAL A 316 -6.65 22.28 -5.70
N TYR A 317 -6.57 23.58 -5.53
CA TYR A 317 -5.41 24.28 -4.97
C TYR A 317 -5.93 25.28 -3.96
N PHE A 318 -5.21 25.54 -2.88
CA PHE A 318 -5.64 26.54 -1.91
C PHE A 318 -4.52 27.48 -1.51
N GLU A 319 -4.90 28.67 -1.06
CA GLU A 319 -4.01 29.68 -0.49
C GLU A 319 -4.51 30.11 0.89
N GLY A 320 -3.57 30.47 1.75
CA GLY A 320 -3.84 30.82 3.14
C GLY A 320 -3.95 29.59 4.04
N ALA A 321 -4.40 29.79 5.27
CA ALA A 321 -4.65 28.71 6.22
C ALA A 321 -6.08 28.19 6.04
N TRP A 322 -6.23 26.87 5.91
CA TRP A 322 -7.53 26.23 5.87
C TRP A 322 -7.82 25.60 7.23
N ASN A 323 -8.40 26.38 8.15
CA ASN A 323 -8.72 25.97 9.52
C ASN A 323 -10.24 25.93 9.80
N SER A 324 -11.05 26.45 8.88
CA SER A 324 -12.50 26.41 8.93
C SER A 324 -13.10 26.37 7.53
N GLY A 325 -14.36 25.99 7.44
CA GLY A 325 -15.10 25.80 6.20
C GLY A 325 -14.80 24.48 5.48
N THR A 326 -15.80 23.93 4.79
CA THR A 326 -15.79 22.62 4.14
C THR A 326 -16.26 22.74 2.70
N ILE A 327 -15.77 21.86 1.83
CA ILE A 327 -16.37 21.67 0.52
C ILE A 327 -17.47 20.61 0.64
N ARG A 328 -18.71 21.00 0.34
CA ARG A 328 -19.82 20.09 0.14
C ARG A 328 -19.94 19.77 -1.34
N MET A 329 -19.73 18.51 -1.70
CA MET A 329 -20.02 18.01 -3.05
C MET A 329 -21.45 17.48 -3.10
N VAL A 330 -22.34 18.19 -3.81
CA VAL A 330 -23.75 17.80 -3.96
C VAL A 330 -23.94 17.01 -5.25
N ILE A 331 -24.53 15.82 -5.16
CA ILE A 331 -24.71 14.88 -6.27
C ILE A 331 -26.10 14.98 -6.90
N ALA A 332 -27.15 15.11 -6.07
CA ALA A 332 -28.52 15.20 -6.54
C ALA A 332 -29.28 16.32 -5.81
N ASP A 333 -29.60 17.38 -6.54
CA ASP A 333 -30.29 18.55 -5.98
C ASP A 333 -31.82 18.37 -5.85
N GLY A 334 -32.41 19.14 -4.94
CA GLY A 334 -33.85 19.20 -4.69
C GLY A 334 -34.36 18.32 -3.55
N TYR A 335 -33.46 17.78 -2.73
CA TYR A 335 -33.81 16.89 -1.60
C TYR A 335 -33.44 17.46 -0.21
N GLY A 336 -33.06 18.74 -0.14
CA GLY A 336 -32.54 19.39 1.06
C GLY A 336 -31.03 19.61 1.00
N THR A 337 -30.49 20.41 1.92
CA THR A 337 -29.08 20.86 1.91
C THR A 337 -28.07 19.79 2.30
N ASP A 338 -28.53 18.73 2.97
CA ASP A 338 -27.66 17.69 3.56
C ASP A 338 -27.88 16.30 2.98
N ARG A 339 -28.61 16.20 1.87
CA ARG A 339 -28.90 14.92 1.21
C ARG A 339 -28.10 14.77 -0.07
N TYR A 340 -27.76 13.51 -0.39
CA TYR A 340 -27.03 13.12 -1.59
C TYR A 340 -25.76 13.94 -1.79
N CYS A 341 -25.06 14.22 -0.69
CA CYS A 341 -23.82 15.00 -0.69
C CYS A 341 -22.74 14.32 0.13
N MET A 342 -21.50 14.73 -0.11
CA MET A 342 -20.30 14.32 0.63
C MET A 342 -19.54 15.57 1.04
N LEU A 343 -18.79 15.49 2.14
CA LEU A 343 -18.00 16.61 2.67
C LEU A 343 -16.51 16.34 2.52
N TYR A 344 -15.76 17.39 2.22
CA TYR A 344 -14.31 17.43 2.29
C TYR A 344 -13.89 18.52 3.28
N THR A 345 -13.47 18.07 4.47
CA THR A 345 -13.09 18.92 5.60
C THR A 345 -11.65 18.58 6.00
N PRO A 346 -10.64 19.07 5.26
CA PRO A 346 -9.27 18.56 5.38
C PRO A 346 -8.58 18.90 6.71
N TRP A 347 -9.06 19.93 7.42
CA TRP A 347 -8.57 20.32 8.73
C TRP A 347 -9.20 19.55 9.89
N LEU A 348 -10.10 18.58 9.62
CA LEU A 348 -10.74 17.76 10.63
C LEU A 348 -10.38 16.29 10.41
N VAL A 349 -9.55 15.73 11.31
CA VAL A 349 -9.14 14.33 11.27
C VAL A 349 -9.55 13.66 12.56
N ASN A 350 -10.36 12.60 12.47
CA ASN A 350 -10.87 11.84 13.62
C ASN A 350 -11.52 12.73 14.70
N GLY A 351 -12.33 13.71 14.28
CA GLY A 351 -13.02 14.65 15.17
C GLY A 351 -12.11 15.68 15.85
N LYS A 352 -10.85 15.81 15.42
CA LYS A 352 -9.89 16.78 15.95
C LYS A 352 -9.41 17.73 14.86
N ILE A 353 -9.37 19.01 15.21
CA ILE A 353 -8.73 20.02 14.36
C ILE A 353 -7.26 19.65 14.23
N THR A 354 -6.83 19.45 12.99
CA THR A 354 -5.45 19.17 12.61
C THR A 354 -5.06 20.21 11.57
N GLU A 355 -3.87 20.79 11.70
CA GLU A 355 -3.38 21.73 10.69
C GLU A 355 -3.32 21.03 9.33
N PHE A 356 -4.03 21.60 8.35
CA PHE A 356 -3.98 21.11 6.99
C PHE A 356 -2.84 21.78 6.25
N GLU A 357 -1.75 21.04 6.08
CA GLU A 357 -0.57 21.52 5.36
C GLU A 357 -0.88 21.74 3.88
N ASN A 358 -0.48 22.89 3.37
CA ASN A 358 -0.66 23.22 1.97
C ASN A 358 0.35 22.45 1.10
N PRO A 359 -0.10 21.59 0.16
CA PRO A 359 0.81 20.84 -0.72
C PRO A 359 1.62 21.72 -1.67
N GLY A 360 1.34 23.02 -1.73
CA GLY A 360 2.03 23.98 -2.59
C GLY A 360 1.73 23.84 -4.08
N SER A 361 0.82 22.94 -4.45
CA SER A 361 0.46 22.59 -5.84
C SER A 361 -0.99 22.09 -5.92
N TRP A 362 -1.52 21.94 -7.13
CA TRP A 362 -2.84 21.31 -7.31
C TRP A 362 -2.78 19.85 -6.88
N TYR A 363 -3.83 19.42 -6.17
CA TYR A 363 -3.96 18.04 -5.71
C TYR A 363 -5.39 17.54 -5.92
N THR A 364 -5.55 16.22 -6.00
CA THR A 364 -6.86 15.60 -6.21
C THR A 364 -7.56 15.31 -4.90
N VAL A 365 -8.80 15.77 -4.78
CA VAL A 365 -9.74 15.33 -3.74
C VAL A 365 -10.51 14.12 -4.27
N THR A 366 -10.59 13.05 -3.48
CA THR A 366 -11.37 11.84 -3.80
C THR A 366 -12.43 11.62 -2.73
N LEU A 367 -13.71 11.62 -3.12
CA LEU A 367 -14.85 11.38 -2.25
C LEU A 367 -15.62 10.14 -2.73
N PRO A 368 -15.38 8.96 -2.13
CA PRO A 368 -16.22 7.77 -2.36
C PRO A 368 -17.68 8.09 -2.13
N PHE A 369 -18.57 7.61 -3.00
CA PHE A 369 -20.01 7.86 -2.84
C PHE A 369 -20.53 7.35 -1.50
N SER A 370 -19.96 6.27 -0.97
CA SER A 370 -20.26 5.73 0.36
C SER A 370 -20.04 6.69 1.52
N ASN A 371 -19.31 7.80 1.32
CA ASN A 371 -19.17 8.86 2.33
C ASN A 371 -20.50 9.61 2.59
N SER A 372 -21.48 9.47 1.68
CA SER A 372 -22.83 9.98 1.90
C SER A 372 -23.68 8.93 2.61
N ALA A 373 -24.40 9.35 3.67
CA ALA A 373 -25.40 8.49 4.32
C ALA A 373 -26.51 8.03 3.35
N ASP A 374 -26.75 8.76 2.26
CA ASP A 374 -27.70 8.38 1.22
C ASP A 374 -27.17 7.30 0.26
N PHE A 375 -25.87 7.00 0.28
CA PHE A 375 -25.22 6.10 -0.66
C PHE A 375 -24.39 4.99 -0.01
N VAL A 376 -24.16 5.01 1.32
CA VAL A 376 -23.50 3.92 2.04
C VAL A 376 -24.19 2.56 1.79
N ASP A 377 -23.40 1.51 1.58
CA ASP A 377 -23.85 0.14 1.29
C ASP A 377 -24.80 0.02 0.08
N LYS A 378 -24.59 0.87 -0.94
CA LYS A 378 -25.34 0.83 -2.21
C LYS A 378 -24.42 0.57 -3.40
N THR A 379 -25.02 0.58 -4.57
CA THR A 379 -24.33 0.50 -5.86
C THR A 379 -24.39 1.82 -6.61
N PHE A 380 -23.55 1.95 -7.64
CA PHE A 380 -23.51 3.11 -8.52
C PHE A 380 -24.85 3.34 -9.25
N GLU A 381 -25.65 2.30 -9.47
CA GLU A 381 -27.03 2.42 -9.96
C GLU A 381 -27.88 3.35 -9.08
N SER A 382 -27.74 3.27 -7.76
CA SER A 382 -28.48 4.14 -6.83
C SER A 382 -28.08 5.61 -6.98
N VAL A 383 -26.81 5.87 -7.29
CA VAL A 383 -26.30 7.22 -7.56
C VAL A 383 -26.91 7.77 -8.85
N LEU A 384 -26.86 7.00 -9.94
CA LEU A 384 -27.46 7.39 -11.22
C LEU A 384 -28.98 7.61 -11.11
N ASN A 385 -29.68 6.79 -10.33
CA ASN A 385 -31.10 6.96 -10.04
C ASN A 385 -31.38 8.25 -9.26
N ALA A 386 -30.54 8.62 -8.28
CA ALA A 386 -30.69 9.88 -7.56
C ALA A 386 -30.48 11.09 -8.50
N VAL A 387 -29.45 11.06 -9.35
CA VAL A 387 -29.20 12.11 -10.35
C VAL A 387 -30.35 12.22 -11.36
N ASN A 388 -30.85 11.08 -11.86
CA ASN A 388 -31.99 11.02 -12.77
C ASN A 388 -33.33 11.38 -12.11
N GLY A 389 -33.46 11.18 -10.81
CA GLY A 389 -34.63 11.57 -10.02
C GLY A 389 -34.62 13.03 -9.55
N ALA A 390 -33.44 13.67 -9.52
CA ALA A 390 -33.26 15.03 -9.01
C ALA A 390 -34.20 16.05 -9.66
N SER A 391 -34.76 16.93 -8.81
CA SER A 391 -35.69 17.99 -9.24
C SER A 391 -35.03 18.97 -10.21
N TYR A 392 -33.74 19.20 -10.00
CA TYR A 392 -32.89 19.99 -10.87
C TYR A 392 -31.72 19.12 -11.35
N LYS A 393 -31.46 19.13 -12.66
CA LYS A 393 -30.34 18.39 -13.27
C LYS A 393 -29.01 19.11 -13.07
N GLN A 394 -28.64 19.27 -11.81
CA GLN A 394 -27.40 19.90 -11.39
C GLN A 394 -26.70 19.16 -10.27
N TRP A 395 -25.39 19.28 -10.25
CA TRP A 395 -24.47 18.71 -9.27
C TRP A 395 -23.24 19.63 -9.16
N GLY A 396 -22.49 19.53 -8.06
CA GLY A 396 -21.24 20.28 -7.95
C GLY A 396 -20.89 20.71 -6.53
N PRO A 397 -19.72 21.36 -6.39
CA PRO A 397 -19.17 21.70 -5.10
C PRO A 397 -19.63 23.08 -4.61
N TRP A 398 -19.88 23.17 -3.31
CA TRP A 398 -20.17 24.42 -2.60
C TRP A 398 -19.22 24.55 -1.42
N PHE A 399 -18.91 25.78 -1.02
CA PHE A 399 -18.15 26.06 0.18
C PHE A 399 -19.11 26.50 1.30
N ASP A 400 -19.15 25.72 2.37
CA ASP A 400 -19.90 26.00 3.59
C ASP A 400 -18.94 26.41 4.70
N ASN A 401 -19.24 27.47 5.45
CA ASN A 401 -18.57 27.77 6.73
C ASN A 401 -19.54 27.57 7.88
N ILE A 402 -19.92 26.32 8.11
CA ILE A 402 -20.93 25.92 9.10
C ILE A 402 -20.31 24.99 10.14
N LYS A 403 -21.06 24.74 11.21
CA LYS A 403 -20.73 23.72 12.19
C LYS A 403 -20.64 22.34 11.51
N ILE A 404 -19.53 21.64 11.73
CA ILE A 404 -19.30 20.27 11.28
C ILE A 404 -19.07 19.40 12.50
N ASP A 405 -19.85 18.31 12.61
CA ASP A 405 -19.93 17.49 13.81
C ASP A 405 -20.18 18.38 15.06
N ASP A 406 -19.30 18.29 16.05
CA ASP A 406 -19.33 19.10 17.28
C ASP A 406 -18.39 20.32 17.25
N ILE A 407 -17.78 20.64 16.09
CA ILE A 407 -16.82 21.73 15.94
C ILE A 407 -17.51 22.97 15.35
N GLU A 408 -17.51 24.07 16.11
CA GLU A 408 -18.04 25.36 15.67
C GLU A 408 -17.13 26.00 14.60
N PRO A 409 -17.70 26.68 13.59
CA PRO A 409 -16.91 27.35 12.56
C PRO A 409 -16.28 28.64 13.10
N GLU A 410 -15.18 29.04 12.48
CA GLU A 410 -14.53 30.34 12.69
C GLU A 410 -14.58 31.16 11.40
N PRO A 411 -14.58 32.51 11.47
CA PRO A 411 -14.44 33.33 10.27
C PRO A 411 -13.16 32.96 9.52
N THR A 412 -13.25 32.77 8.21
CA THR A 412 -12.12 32.36 7.37
C THR A 412 -12.08 33.17 6.07
N ASN A 413 -10.90 33.30 5.49
CA ASN A 413 -10.69 33.93 4.19
C ASN A 413 -9.89 33.02 3.25
N VAL A 414 -9.88 31.71 3.51
CA VAL A 414 -9.21 30.72 2.66
C VAL A 414 -9.67 30.88 1.21
N VAL A 415 -8.70 30.80 0.29
CA VAL A 415 -8.98 30.78 -1.14
C VAL A 415 -8.81 29.36 -1.59
N VAL A 416 -9.86 28.78 -2.17
CA VAL A 416 -9.80 27.44 -2.73
C VAL A 416 -10.22 27.51 -4.19
N TYR A 417 -9.34 27.06 -5.06
CA TYR A 417 -9.55 26.87 -6.49
C TYR A 417 -9.96 25.43 -6.75
N PHE A 418 -10.75 25.22 -7.79
CA PHE A 418 -11.21 23.89 -8.15
C PHE A 418 -11.35 23.71 -9.66
N ASP A 419 -11.10 22.49 -10.11
CA ASP A 419 -11.13 22.08 -11.50
C ASP A 419 -11.52 20.59 -11.66
N ASN A 420 -11.78 20.16 -12.90
CA ASN A 420 -11.80 18.76 -13.33
C ASN A 420 -12.76 17.84 -12.56
N LEU A 421 -14.02 18.22 -12.49
CA LEU A 421 -15.05 17.44 -11.80
C LEU A 421 -15.34 16.15 -12.59
N ARG A 422 -15.15 15.00 -11.95
CA ARG A 422 -15.19 13.68 -12.60
C ARG A 422 -15.67 12.59 -11.65
N VAL A 423 -16.09 11.45 -12.21
CA VAL A 423 -16.41 10.23 -11.45
C VAL A 423 -15.42 9.13 -11.86
N VAL A 424 -14.86 8.43 -10.88
CA VAL A 424 -13.78 7.46 -11.09
C VAL A 424 -14.04 6.14 -10.34
N PRO A 425 -13.56 5.00 -10.85
CA PRO A 425 -13.51 3.76 -10.08
C PRO A 425 -12.41 3.82 -9.02
N LEU A 426 -12.62 3.12 -7.90
CA LEU A 426 -11.62 2.92 -6.84
C LEU A 426 -11.15 1.46 -6.73
N GLU A 427 -11.59 0.61 -7.64
CA GLU A 427 -11.14 -0.78 -7.70
C GLU A 427 -9.62 -0.82 -7.87
N VAL A 428 -8.96 -1.61 -7.03
CA VAL A 428 -7.52 -1.89 -7.11
C VAL A 428 -7.38 -3.24 -7.81
N PRO A 429 -6.74 -3.31 -8.99
CA PRO A 429 -6.43 -4.59 -9.61
C PRO A 429 -5.63 -5.48 -8.66
N ALA A 430 -5.96 -6.77 -8.62
CA ALA A 430 -5.16 -7.72 -7.85
C ALA A 430 -3.75 -7.81 -8.45
N TYR A 431 -2.74 -7.72 -7.59
CA TYR A 431 -1.37 -8.06 -7.97
C TYR A 431 -1.10 -9.50 -7.50
N ASN A 432 -0.94 -10.42 -8.44
CA ASN A 432 -0.55 -11.78 -8.11
C ASN A 432 0.97 -11.86 -8.02
N GLU A 433 1.50 -12.01 -6.80
CA GLU A 433 2.94 -12.06 -6.58
C GLU A 433 3.62 -13.30 -7.19
N PHE A 434 2.83 -14.35 -7.47
CA PHE A 434 3.30 -15.60 -8.05
C PHE A 434 2.97 -15.75 -9.55
N GLY A 435 2.35 -14.72 -10.16
CA GLY A 435 1.92 -14.75 -11.56
C GLY A 435 0.65 -15.58 -11.78
N ASP A 436 0.16 -15.63 -13.03
CA ASP A 436 -1.00 -16.44 -13.42
C ASP A 436 -0.64 -17.94 -13.32
N GLU A 437 -0.79 -18.55 -12.14
CA GLU A 437 -0.76 -20.01 -11.97
C GLU A 437 -2.14 -20.66 -12.16
#